data_AF-A0A1A0VAJ8-F1
#
_entry.id   AF-A0A1A0VAJ8-F1
#
_cell.length_a   1.000
_cell.length_b   1.000
_cell.length_c   1.000
_cell.angle_alpha   90.00
_cell.angle_beta   90.00
_cell.angle_gamma   90.00
#
_symmetry.space_group_name_H-M   'P 1'
#
loop_
_entity.id
_entity.type
_entity.pdbx_description
1 polymer ?
#
loop_
_entity_poly.entity_id
_entity_poly.type
_entity_poly.pdbx_seq_one_letter_code
_entity_poly.pdbx_strand_id
1 'polypeptide(L)'
;MNVYIPILVLGAIAAAFAVGSVAIASLAGPSRFNKSKMAAYECGIEPTETSVSGPHATAGQRFPVKYYLTAMLFIVFDIEIVFLYPWAVSYDALGTFALVEMVIFMLTVFVAYAYVWRRGGLTWD
;
A
#
# COMPACT_ATOMS: atom_id res chain seq x y z
N MET A 1 8.92 31.55 -10.43
CA MET A 1 8.76 31.00 -9.07
C MET A 1 8.68 29.49 -9.21
N ASN A 2 9.58 28.73 -8.57
CA ASN A 2 9.71 27.30 -8.83
C ASN A 2 8.59 26.54 -8.11
N VAL A 3 7.66 25.93 -8.87
CA VAL A 3 6.42 25.31 -8.36
C VAL A 3 6.69 24.17 -7.37
N TYR A 4 7.88 23.56 -7.44
CA TYR A 4 8.27 22.47 -6.55
C TYR A 4 8.69 22.92 -5.14
N ILE A 5 9.11 24.19 -4.96
CA ILE A 5 9.59 24.67 -3.65
C ILE A 5 8.49 24.59 -2.58
N PRO A 6 7.25 25.09 -2.80
CA PRO A 6 6.17 24.95 -1.82
C PRO A 6 5.83 23.50 -1.46
N ILE A 7 5.89 22.58 -2.43
CA ILE A 7 5.60 21.15 -2.23
C ILE A 7 6.63 20.54 -1.28
N LEU A 8 7.92 20.78 -1.53
CA LEU A 8 9.00 20.28 -0.70
C LEU A 8 8.97 20.88 0.71
N VAL A 9 8.69 22.19 0.82
CA VAL A 9 8.57 22.87 2.12
C VAL A 9 7.40 22.30 2.93
N LEU A 10 6.24 22.09 2.30
CA LEU A 10 5.08 21.50 2.98
C LEU A 10 5.37 20.07 3.44
N GLY A 11 6.00 19.25 2.57
CA GLY A 11 6.42 17.90 2.93
C GLY A 11 7.41 17.88 4.10
N ALA A 12 8.37 18.80 4.11
CA ALA A 12 9.33 18.93 5.20
C ALA A 12 8.66 19.36 6.52
N ILE A 13 7.73 20.31 6.48
CA ILE A 13 6.95 20.73 7.66
C ILE A 13 6.11 19.57 8.20
N ALA A 14 5.44 18.82 7.32
CA ALA A 14 4.64 17.66 7.71
C ALA A 14 5.50 16.57 8.37
N ALA A 15 6.66 16.26 7.78
CA ALA A 15 7.61 15.30 8.35
C ALA A 15 8.17 15.78 9.69
N ALA A 16 8.56 17.06 9.79
CA ALA A 16 9.05 17.66 11.03
C ALA A 16 7.99 17.63 12.12
N PHE A 17 6.72 17.88 11.78
CA PHE A 17 5.61 17.79 12.72
C PHE A 17 5.39 16.34 13.20
N ALA A 18 5.41 15.36 12.31
CA ALA A 18 5.24 13.95 12.67
C ALA A 18 6.37 13.46 13.58
N VAL A 19 7.63 13.69 13.18
CA VAL A 19 8.82 13.31 13.96
C VAL A 19 8.88 14.07 15.28
N GLY A 20 8.63 15.38 15.25
CA GLY A 20 8.61 16.23 16.43
C GLY A 20 7.55 15.80 17.44
N SER A 21 6.36 15.43 16.97
CA SER A 21 5.27 14.94 17.83
C SER A 21 5.65 13.63 18.54
N VAL A 22 6.24 12.68 17.81
CA VAL A 22 6.73 11.41 18.40
C VAL A 22 7.87 11.66 19.38
N ALA A 23 8.80 12.57 19.06
CA ALA A 23 9.90 12.95 19.95
C ALA A 23 9.38 13.58 21.24
N ILE A 24 8.48 14.57 21.14
CA ILE A 24 7.89 15.22 22.33
C ILE A 24 7.09 14.21 23.16
N ALA A 25 6.29 13.36 22.53
CA ALA A 25 5.51 12.34 23.25
C ALA A 25 6.41 11.34 24.01
N SER A 26 7.53 10.93 23.41
CA SER A 26 8.49 10.01 24.04
C SER A 26 9.31 10.66 25.16
N LEU A 27 9.59 11.97 25.09
CA LEU A 27 10.32 12.70 26.13
C LEU A 27 9.41 13.17 27.29
N ALA A 28 8.19 13.60 27.01
CA ALA A 28 7.26 14.13 28.01
C ALA A 28 6.51 13.04 28.79
N GLY A 29 6.36 11.85 28.20
CA GLY A 29 5.65 10.73 28.82
C GLY A 29 6.45 10.03 29.93
N PRO A 30 5.79 9.49 30.98
CA PRO A 30 6.46 8.73 32.02
C PRO A 30 7.04 7.42 31.46
N SER A 31 8.37 7.32 31.42
CA SER A 31 9.07 6.09 31.04
C SER A 31 9.16 5.13 32.23
N ARG A 32 8.15 4.27 32.36
CA ARG A 32 8.14 3.16 33.33
C ARG A 32 8.22 1.85 32.56
N PHE A 33 9.41 1.25 32.54
CA PHE A 33 9.61 -0.06 31.97
C PHE A 33 8.91 -1.12 32.81
N ASN A 34 8.13 -2.00 32.16
CA ASN A 34 7.54 -3.18 32.77
C ASN A 34 7.54 -4.29 31.72
N LYS A 35 8.10 -5.46 32.05
CA LYS A 35 8.17 -6.62 31.15
C LYS A 35 6.79 -6.99 30.58
N SER A 36 5.75 -6.95 31.42
CA SER A 36 4.38 -7.25 31.00
C SER A 36 3.78 -6.17 30.09
N LYS A 37 4.23 -4.91 30.20
CA LYS A 37 3.78 -3.79 29.32
C LYS A 37 4.38 -3.89 27.90
N MET A 38 5.56 -4.51 27.78
CA MET A 38 6.27 -4.67 26.51
C MET A 38 5.98 -6.02 25.85
N ALA A 39 5.25 -6.91 26.52
CA ALA A 39 4.80 -8.17 25.94
C ALA A 39 3.75 -7.91 24.85
N ALA A 40 3.75 -8.73 23.80
CA ALA A 40 2.71 -8.66 22.79
C ALA A 40 1.33 -8.96 23.42
N TYR A 41 0.31 -8.30 22.88
CA TYR A 41 -1.04 -8.38 23.41
C TYR A 41 -1.68 -9.72 23.08
N GLU A 42 -1.94 -10.54 24.11
CA GLU A 42 -2.70 -11.79 23.99
C GLU A 42 -3.28 -12.21 25.35
N CYS A 43 -3.74 -11.24 26.17
CA CYS A 43 -4.35 -11.49 27.49
C CYS A 43 -3.56 -12.42 28.44
N GLY A 44 -2.23 -12.43 28.34
CA GLY A 44 -1.36 -13.29 29.17
C GLY A 44 -1.15 -14.71 28.62
N ILE A 45 -1.74 -15.06 27.48
CA ILE A 45 -1.32 -16.19 26.66
C ILE A 45 -0.02 -15.78 25.97
N GLU A 46 1.02 -16.61 26.01
CA GLU A 46 2.19 -16.32 25.19
C GLU A 46 1.77 -16.41 23.72
N PRO A 47 1.94 -15.34 22.92
CA PRO A 47 1.60 -15.38 21.51
C PRO A 47 2.32 -16.58 20.91
N THR A 48 1.56 -17.51 20.34
CA THR A 48 2.14 -18.63 19.62
C THR A 48 3.21 -18.09 18.67
N GLU A 49 4.45 -18.56 18.79
CA GLU A 49 5.64 -18.07 18.08
C GLU A 49 5.60 -18.40 16.57
N THR A 50 4.53 -18.04 15.87
CA THR A 50 4.46 -17.98 14.41
C THR A 50 5.21 -16.76 13.84
N SER A 51 5.88 -15.99 14.70
CA SER A 51 6.77 -14.88 14.36
C SER A 51 8.25 -15.22 14.66
N VAL A 52 8.87 -15.99 13.77
CA VAL A 52 10.28 -15.92 13.30
C VAL A 52 11.45 -15.98 14.33
N SER A 53 11.27 -15.96 15.65
CA SER A 53 12.43 -15.88 16.57
C SER A 53 12.23 -16.51 17.95
N GLY A 54 11.97 -17.81 18.02
CA GLY A 54 12.07 -18.57 19.27
C GLY A 54 12.29 -20.08 19.05
N PRO A 55 12.74 -20.81 20.09
CA PRO A 55 13.21 -22.20 19.98
C PRO A 55 12.08 -23.22 19.73
N HIS A 56 10.81 -22.82 19.83
CA HIS A 56 9.62 -23.64 19.50
C HIS A 56 8.82 -23.04 18.34
N ALA A 57 9.41 -22.10 17.59
CA ALA A 57 8.77 -21.52 16.42
C ALA A 57 8.52 -22.62 15.38
N THR A 58 7.24 -22.95 15.16
CA THR A 58 6.83 -23.67 13.96
C THR A 58 7.03 -22.73 12.79
N ALA A 59 8.27 -22.62 12.32
CA ALA A 59 8.68 -21.81 11.19
C ALA A 59 7.88 -22.25 9.95
N GLY A 60 6.80 -21.53 9.61
CA GLY A 60 6.13 -21.79 8.34
C GLY A 60 4.63 -21.58 8.21
N GLN A 61 3.93 -20.90 9.11
CA GLN A 61 2.58 -20.43 8.73
C GLN A 61 2.72 -19.33 7.67
N ARG A 62 2.54 -19.72 6.41
CA ARG A 62 2.50 -18.80 5.27
C ARG A 62 1.22 -17.97 5.37
N PHE A 63 1.36 -16.66 5.24
CA PHE A 63 0.20 -15.80 5.08
C PHE A 63 -0.61 -16.21 3.84
N PRO A 64 -1.94 -16.06 3.87
CA PRO A 64 -2.79 -16.36 2.73
C PRO A 64 -2.32 -15.67 1.44
N VAL A 65 -2.26 -16.42 0.34
CA VAL A 65 -1.78 -15.92 -0.98
C VAL A 65 -2.67 -14.80 -1.55
N LYS A 66 -3.89 -14.61 -1.01
CA LYS A 66 -4.81 -13.54 -1.42
C LYS A 66 -4.17 -12.15 -1.41
N TYR A 67 -3.33 -11.83 -0.43
CA TYR A 67 -2.61 -10.55 -0.37
C TYR A 67 -1.66 -10.36 -1.57
N TYR A 68 -0.98 -11.43 -1.99
CA TYR A 68 -0.09 -11.39 -3.15
C TYR A 68 -0.88 -11.15 -4.44
N LEU A 69 -2.01 -11.86 -4.64
CA LEU A 69 -2.85 -11.68 -5.82
C LEU A 69 -3.40 -10.25 -5.91
N THR A 70 -3.84 -9.68 -4.79
CA THR A 70 -4.33 -8.30 -4.75
C THR A 70 -3.23 -7.28 -5.00
N ALA A 71 -2.05 -7.45 -4.39
CA ALA A 71 -0.91 -6.54 -4.61
C ALA A 71 -0.41 -6.60 -6.07
N MET A 72 -0.33 -7.80 -6.65
CA MET A 72 0.03 -7.99 -8.06
C MET A 72 -0.97 -7.29 -8.98
N LEU A 73 -2.28 -7.47 -8.73
CA LEU A 73 -3.33 -6.81 -9.51
C LEU A 73 -3.26 -5.27 -9.40
N PHE A 74 -2.99 -4.76 -8.19
CA PHE A 74 -2.80 -3.32 -7.96
C PHE A 74 -1.63 -2.75 -8.75
N ILE A 75 -0.49 -3.45 -8.80
CA ILE A 75 0.69 -3.00 -9.58
C ILE A 75 0.37 -2.94 -11.07
N VAL A 76 -0.32 -3.95 -11.61
CA VAL A 76 -0.72 -3.97 -13.02
C VAL A 76 -1.67 -2.81 -13.32
N PHE A 77 -2.63 -2.56 -12.43
CA PHE A 77 -3.58 -1.44 -12.56
C PHE A 77 -2.89 -0.07 -12.49
N ASP A 78 -1.93 0.09 -11.59
CA ASP A 78 -1.17 1.34 -11.45
C ASP A 78 -0.36 1.63 -12.72
N ILE A 79 0.24 0.59 -13.32
CA ILE A 79 0.94 0.71 -14.61
C ILE A 79 -0.02 1.16 -15.73
N GLU A 80 -1.26 0.68 -15.75
CA GLU A 80 -2.26 1.15 -16.73
C GLU A 80 -2.57 2.63 -16.57
N ILE A 81 -2.73 3.11 -15.34
CA ILE A 81 -2.96 4.53 -15.06
C ILE A 81 -1.79 5.39 -15.55
N VAL A 82 -0.55 4.91 -15.40
CA VAL A 82 0.63 5.59 -15.94
C VAL A 82 0.53 5.78 -17.46
N PHE A 83 -0.10 4.86 -18.21
CA PHE A 83 -0.36 5.04 -19.64
C PHE A 83 -1.55 5.96 -19.94
N LEU A 84 -2.56 5.99 -19.06
CA LEU A 84 -3.71 6.87 -19.21
C LEU A 84 -3.38 8.34 -18.96
N TYR A 85 -2.42 8.66 -18.08
CA TYR A 85 -2.09 10.05 -17.74
C TYR A 85 -1.58 10.89 -18.93
N PRO A 86 -0.57 10.45 -19.71
CA PRO A 86 -0.10 11.20 -20.87
C PRO A 86 -1.22 11.45 -21.87
N TRP A 87 -2.04 10.42 -22.15
CA TRP A 87 -3.18 10.55 -23.03
C TRP A 87 -4.21 11.57 -22.53
N ALA A 88 -4.56 11.49 -21.24
CA ALA A 88 -5.55 12.39 -20.64
C ALA A 88 -5.09 13.87 -20.70
N VAL A 89 -3.79 14.12 -20.51
CA VAL A 89 -3.22 15.47 -20.58
C VAL A 89 -3.08 15.96 -22.02
N SER A 90 -2.81 15.08 -22.98
CA SER A 90 -2.61 15.44 -24.39
C SER A 90 -3.81 15.15 -25.30
N TYR A 91 -5.00 14.94 -24.74
CA TYR A 91 -6.19 14.54 -25.47
C TYR A 91 -6.53 15.50 -26.63
N ASP A 92 -6.43 16.80 -26.37
CA ASP A 92 -6.77 17.85 -27.35
C ASP A 92 -5.94 17.79 -28.63
N ALA A 93 -4.72 17.26 -28.58
CA ALA A 93 -3.84 17.13 -29.74
C ALA A 93 -4.16 15.90 -30.61
N LEU A 94 -4.79 14.88 -30.02
CA LEU A 94 -5.02 13.57 -30.65
C LEU A 94 -6.49 13.33 -31.05
N GLY A 95 -7.42 14.03 -30.39
CA GLY A 95 -8.84 14.00 -30.69
C GLY A 95 -9.47 12.61 -30.63
N THR A 96 -10.42 12.34 -31.52
CA THR A 96 -11.24 11.12 -31.52
C THR A 96 -10.45 9.85 -31.82
N PHE A 97 -9.32 9.95 -32.52
CA PHE A 97 -8.46 8.79 -32.80
C PHE A 97 -7.90 8.19 -31.51
N ALA A 98 -7.28 9.01 -30.65
CA ALA A 98 -6.76 8.50 -29.39
C ALA A 98 -7.86 8.09 -28.41
N LEU A 99 -9.08 8.65 -28.51
CA LEU A 99 -10.21 8.16 -27.75
C LEU A 99 -10.50 6.69 -28.08
N VAL A 100 -10.59 6.37 -29.37
CA VAL A 100 -10.88 4.99 -29.82
C VAL A 100 -9.76 4.03 -29.39
N GLU A 101 -8.50 4.41 -29.61
CA GLU A 101 -7.34 3.61 -29.19
C GLU A 101 -7.34 3.36 -27.68
N MET A 102 -7.68 4.36 -26.87
CA MET A 102 -7.70 4.21 -25.41
C MET A 102 -8.87 3.39 -24.91
N VAL A 103 -10.03 3.46 -25.56
CA VAL A 103 -11.14 2.55 -25.28
C VAL A 103 -10.74 1.11 -25.61
N ILE A 104 -10.07 0.88 -26.74
CA ILE A 104 -9.57 -0.46 -27.11
C ILE A 104 -8.53 -0.95 -26.09
N PHE A 105 -7.58 -0.10 -25.71
CA PHE A 105 -6.59 -0.41 -24.68
C PHE A 105 -7.25 -0.76 -23.34
N MET A 106 -8.17 0.07 -22.85
CA MET A 106 -8.90 -0.21 -21.61
C MET A 106 -9.67 -1.53 -21.70
N LEU A 107 -10.43 -1.77 -22.78
CA LEU A 107 -11.20 -3.00 -22.93
C LEU A 107 -10.32 -4.24 -22.90
N THR A 108 -9.21 -4.23 -23.64
CA THR A 108 -8.29 -5.37 -23.71
C THR A 108 -7.68 -5.70 -22.36
N VAL A 109 -7.29 -4.68 -21.59
CA VAL A 109 -6.69 -4.88 -20.28
C VAL A 109 -7.74 -5.27 -19.23
N PHE A 110 -8.94 -4.68 -19.26
CA PHE A 110 -10.06 -5.05 -18.40
C PHE A 110 -10.49 -6.52 -18.54
N VAL A 111 -10.21 -7.18 -19.68
CA VAL A 111 -10.45 -8.63 -19.82
C VAL A 111 -9.66 -9.43 -18.76
N ALA A 112 -8.43 -9.04 -18.45
CA ALA A 112 -7.62 -9.71 -17.43
C ALA A 112 -8.25 -9.56 -16.03
N TYR A 113 -8.74 -8.36 -15.68
CA TYR A 113 -9.45 -8.12 -14.42
C TYR A 113 -10.75 -8.93 -14.34
N ALA A 114 -11.55 -8.91 -15.42
CA ALA A 114 -12.79 -9.68 -15.49
C ALA A 114 -12.52 -11.19 -15.34
N TYR A 115 -11.42 -11.69 -15.93
CA TYR A 115 -10.99 -13.08 -15.75
C TYR A 115 -10.66 -13.39 -14.29
N VAL A 116 -9.83 -12.58 -13.63
CA VAL A 116 -9.44 -12.77 -12.23
C VAL A 116 -10.66 -12.72 -11.32
N TRP A 117 -11.57 -11.77 -11.56
CA TRP A 117 -12.82 -11.64 -10.81
C TRP A 117 -13.70 -12.88 -10.98
N ARG A 118 -13.91 -13.34 -12.23
CA ARG A 118 -14.70 -14.55 -12.51
C ARG A 118 -14.08 -15.82 -11.93
N ARG A 119 -12.75 -15.86 -11.77
CA ARG A 119 -12.03 -16.97 -11.12
C ARG A 119 -12.04 -16.92 -9.60
N GLY A 120 -12.67 -15.91 -8.99
CA GLY A 120 -12.69 -15.74 -7.54
C GLY A 120 -11.35 -15.31 -6.96
N GLY A 121 -10.44 -14.74 -7.76
CA GLY A 121 -9.15 -14.25 -7.25
C GLY A 121 -9.26 -13.07 -6.27
N LEU A 122 -10.47 -12.53 -6.11
CA LEU A 122 -10.83 -11.43 -5.21
C LEU A 122 -11.81 -11.86 -4.10
N THR A 123 -11.96 -13.16 -3.81
CA THR A 123 -12.81 -13.60 -2.69
C THR A 123 -12.07 -13.44 -1.36
N TRP A 124 -12.73 -12.79 -0.40
CA TRP A 124 -12.21 -12.50 0.93
C TRP A 124 -13.15 -13.11 1.97
N ASP A 125 -12.98 -14.40 2.22
CA ASP A 125 -13.50 -15.06 3.43
C ASP A 125 -12.45 -15.00 4.56
#